data_AF-A0A7W0TC97-F1
#
_entry.id   AF-A0A7W0TC97-F1
#
_cell.length_a   1.000
_cell.length_b   1.000
_cell.length_c   1.000
_cell.angle_alpha   90.00
_cell.angle_beta   90.00
_cell.angle_gamma   90.00
#
_symmetry.space_group_name_H-M   'P 1'
#
loop_
_entity.id
_entity.type
_entity.pdbx_description
1 polymer ?
#
loop_
_entity_poly.entity_id
_entity_poly.type
_entity_poly.pdbx_seq_one_letter_code
_entity_poly.pdbx_strand_id
1 'polypeptide(L)'
;MATQLVATVLLAASVPHNGWVWFHNGDQIWITTQGWMLGHLELPPTELGYLWSLVLAPIMLVTGPTFVQALPPIMALNLLVLAPIALVCVYGIAAQIGGRLLGYWASLLFVVAPFASIPLFVERYQERWTEHFLPQALGLTSLSDFPSMVLVLAAALFVVRSLDASRLADAALAGLLLGAAGGMKPPNLLMGAGAALAYLVARRWREGIVFGAAIVPSLLVLVLWKERGLGQLPVLSLGEARLAAGAGLVALDVDRYIEFDLEHWRVQMDNLREFFWSARLAQWAPFAGLLAVLRVRRAPIAALLGGWLAAFLVVKGFSTRADIQANTFWRLLMPAWPAYLILFASIPLLVPTLARRLGDRLRPTLVKPLAWRWVAVAALLTVALPTVAIAASSPSTRPERAVFQDDAGNFIMTPIAENVELKVERTDDGRLLSWTSGGPWRGEVFYRVYRLEVRDVECEHTDGATAVYCFIRSLPITTTRDTEYLDPDAPAGTWYRIGVGTNWLDDETQGDVFAFSRAYVAP
;
A
#
# COMPACT_ATOMS: atom_id res chain seq x y z
N MET A 1 8.20 -21.70 -2.13
CA MET A 1 7.29 -21.34 -1.02
C MET A 1 7.95 -21.59 0.34
N ALA A 2 8.26 -22.84 0.74
CA ALA A 2 8.88 -23.11 2.04
C ALA A 2 10.14 -22.27 2.32
N THR A 3 11.05 -22.16 1.35
CA THR A 3 12.24 -21.30 1.45
C THR A 3 11.93 -19.83 1.68
N GLN A 4 10.89 -19.29 1.04
CA GLN A 4 10.47 -17.90 1.23
C GLN A 4 9.93 -17.68 2.63
N LEU A 5 9.06 -18.58 3.11
CA LEU A 5 8.53 -18.51 4.47
C LEU A 5 9.65 -18.60 5.50
N VAL A 6 10.58 -19.54 5.35
CA VAL A 6 11.74 -19.66 6.25
C VAL A 6 12.59 -18.40 6.23
N ALA A 7 12.94 -17.87 5.05
CA ALA A 7 13.73 -16.64 4.95
C ALA A 7 13.03 -15.43 5.56
N THR A 8 11.71 -15.29 5.33
CA THR A 8 10.90 -14.22 5.92
C THR A 8 10.80 -14.36 7.43
N VAL A 9 10.63 -15.56 7.97
CA VAL A 9 10.60 -15.80 9.43
C VAL A 9 11.96 -15.52 10.07
N LEU A 10 13.05 -15.94 9.42
CA LEU A 10 14.40 -15.64 9.89
C LEU A 10 14.66 -14.13 9.93
N LEU A 11 14.24 -13.41 8.89
CA LEU A 11 14.33 -11.95 8.89
C LEU A 11 13.48 -11.34 10.00
N ALA A 12 12.21 -11.76 10.10
CA ALA A 12 11.26 -11.26 11.09
C ALA A 12 11.80 -11.40 12.52
N ALA A 13 12.51 -12.50 12.81
CA ALA A 13 13.15 -12.75 14.10
C ALA A 13 14.49 -12.03 14.31
N SER A 14 15.11 -11.49 13.24
CA SER A 14 16.43 -10.85 13.29
C SER A 14 16.40 -9.33 13.32
N VAL A 15 15.31 -8.74 12.82
CA VAL A 15 15.13 -7.29 12.69
C VAL A 15 14.45 -6.76 13.95
N PRO A 16 14.84 -5.57 14.48
CA PRO A 16 14.15 -4.96 15.60
C PRO A 16 12.64 -4.87 15.39
N HIS A 17 11.89 -5.38 16.36
CA HIS A 17 10.44 -5.38 16.36
C HIS A 17 9.92 -5.35 17.79
N ASN A 18 8.71 -4.85 17.97
CA ASN A 18 8.03 -4.80 19.26
C ASN A 18 6.80 -5.72 19.20
N GLY A 19 6.95 -6.94 19.73
CA GLY A 19 5.93 -7.98 19.59
C GLY A 19 5.67 -8.28 18.11
N TRP A 20 4.48 -7.95 17.63
CA TRP A 20 4.10 -8.09 16.21
C TRP A 20 4.26 -6.80 15.40
N VAL A 21 4.82 -5.74 15.98
CA VAL A 21 4.98 -4.43 15.34
C VAL A 21 6.38 -4.32 14.73
N TRP A 22 6.45 -4.46 13.41
CA TRP A 22 7.59 -4.00 12.60
C TRP A 22 7.42 -2.53 12.23
N PHE A 23 8.41 -1.96 11.54
CA PHE A 23 8.35 -0.59 11.05
C PHE A 23 6.98 -0.26 10.45
N HIS A 24 6.40 0.80 10.97
CA HIS A 24 5.09 1.27 10.57
C HIS A 24 5.09 2.78 10.45
N ASN A 25 4.07 3.27 9.76
CA ASN A 25 3.80 4.69 9.55
C ASN A 25 2.28 4.86 9.72
N GLY A 26 1.80 6.08 9.90
CA GLY A 26 0.39 6.41 10.10
C GLY A 26 -0.57 5.80 9.06
N ASP A 27 -0.09 5.51 7.84
CA ASP A 27 -0.83 4.78 6.80
C ASP A 27 -1.41 3.43 7.30
N GLN A 28 -0.69 2.70 8.15
CA GLN A 28 -1.15 1.41 8.69
C GLN A 28 -2.32 1.58 9.64
N ILE A 29 -2.24 2.59 10.51
CA ILE A 29 -3.30 2.97 11.44
C ILE A 29 -4.51 3.40 10.62
N TRP A 30 -4.34 4.33 9.67
CA TRP A 30 -5.43 4.81 8.83
C TRP A 30 -6.17 3.69 8.10
N ILE A 31 -5.44 2.81 7.40
CA ILE A 31 -6.03 1.72 6.59
C ILE A 31 -6.84 0.75 7.47
N THR A 32 -6.30 0.39 8.63
CA THR A 32 -6.96 -0.54 9.54
C THR A 32 -8.15 0.10 10.24
N THR A 33 -8.04 1.35 10.69
CA THR A 33 -9.16 2.15 11.21
C THR A 33 -10.28 2.26 10.17
N GLN A 34 -9.93 2.51 8.90
CA GLN A 34 -10.90 2.56 7.81
C GLN A 34 -11.59 1.20 7.63
N GLY A 35 -10.84 0.09 7.70
CA GLY A 35 -11.41 -1.25 7.67
C GLY A 35 -12.37 -1.50 8.84
N TRP A 36 -12.02 -1.08 10.06
CA TRP A 36 -12.88 -1.16 11.24
C TRP A 36 -14.20 -0.41 11.06
N MET A 37 -14.14 0.84 10.57
CA MET A 37 -15.33 1.65 10.32
C MET A 37 -16.23 1.03 9.24
N LEU A 38 -15.65 0.56 8.13
CA LEU A 38 -16.40 -0.12 7.07
C LEU A 38 -17.06 -1.42 7.56
N GLY A 39 -16.41 -2.14 8.48
CA GLY A 39 -16.99 -3.32 9.14
C GLY A 39 -18.32 -3.01 9.83
N HIS A 40 -18.53 -1.76 10.24
CA HIS A 40 -19.75 -1.29 10.87
C HIS A 40 -20.60 -0.39 9.96
N LEU A 41 -20.37 -0.44 8.65
CA LEU A 41 -21.10 0.36 7.66
C LEU A 41 -20.96 1.89 7.90
N GLU A 42 -19.82 2.31 8.44
CA GLU A 42 -19.44 3.72 8.53
C GLU A 42 -18.37 4.04 7.50
N LEU A 43 -18.59 5.11 6.74
CA LEU A 43 -17.70 5.55 5.69
C LEU A 43 -16.89 6.77 6.17
N PRO A 44 -15.61 6.60 6.54
CA PRO A 44 -14.75 7.74 6.86
C PRO A 44 -14.41 8.55 5.60
N PRO A 45 -13.76 9.71 5.74
CA PRO A 45 -13.15 10.40 4.61
C PRO A 45 -12.28 9.44 3.78
N THR A 46 -12.57 9.39 2.48
CA THR A 46 -12.11 8.31 1.59
C THR A 46 -10.82 8.66 0.87
N GLU A 47 -9.79 9.15 1.59
CA GLU A 47 -8.51 9.57 0.99
C GLU A 47 -7.73 8.42 0.33
N LEU A 48 -7.79 7.23 0.95
CA LEU A 48 -7.15 6.02 0.44
C LEU A 48 -8.08 5.22 -0.50
N GLY A 49 -7.55 4.17 -1.12
CA GLY A 49 -8.33 3.24 -1.95
C GLY A 49 -9.28 2.38 -1.11
N TYR A 50 -10.39 1.95 -1.70
CA TYR A 50 -11.44 1.20 -1.00
C TYR A 50 -11.07 -0.26 -0.72
N LEU A 51 -10.29 -0.89 -1.61
CA LEU A 51 -10.29 -2.35 -1.70
C LEU A 51 -9.60 -3.02 -0.50
N TRP A 52 -8.45 -2.49 -0.08
CA TRP A 52 -7.72 -3.11 1.02
C TRP A 52 -8.47 -2.96 2.35
N SER A 53 -9.02 -1.77 2.62
CA SER A 53 -9.84 -1.52 3.81
C SER A 53 -11.07 -2.46 3.86
N LEU A 54 -11.72 -2.74 2.72
CA LEU A 54 -12.80 -3.73 2.66
C LEU A 54 -12.33 -5.17 2.90
N VAL A 55 -11.14 -5.55 2.43
CA VAL A 55 -10.55 -6.86 2.72
C VAL A 55 -10.22 -6.99 4.21
N LEU A 56 -9.79 -5.90 4.84
CA LEU A 56 -9.48 -5.87 6.26
C LEU A 56 -10.72 -5.81 7.16
N ALA A 57 -11.84 -5.25 6.69
CA ALA A 57 -13.07 -5.11 7.48
C ALA A 57 -13.49 -6.37 8.26
N PRO A 58 -13.58 -7.58 7.65
CA PRO A 58 -13.92 -8.79 8.41
C PRO A 58 -12.86 -9.19 9.44
N ILE A 59 -11.58 -8.87 9.22
CA ILE A 59 -10.51 -9.11 10.20
C ILE A 59 -10.69 -8.15 11.37
N MET A 60 -10.87 -6.86 11.08
CA MET A 60 -11.03 -5.82 12.08
C MET A 60 -12.27 -6.05 12.96
N LEU A 61 -13.37 -6.55 12.40
CA LEU A 61 -14.56 -6.94 13.18
C LEU A 61 -14.28 -8.01 14.24
N VAL A 62 -13.29 -8.88 14.01
CA VAL A 62 -12.91 -9.96 14.94
C VAL A 62 -11.81 -9.50 15.89
N THR A 63 -10.82 -8.75 15.41
CA THR A 63 -9.65 -8.34 16.21
C THR A 63 -9.84 -7.03 16.96
N GLY A 64 -10.93 -6.32 16.70
CA GLY A 64 -11.18 -4.99 17.23
C GLY A 64 -10.53 -3.88 16.39
N PRO A 65 -10.63 -2.62 16.84
CA PRO A 65 -10.32 -1.44 16.04
C PRO A 65 -8.82 -1.20 15.80
N THR A 66 -7.94 -1.84 16.57
CA THR A 66 -6.51 -1.51 16.59
C THR A 66 -5.70 -2.35 15.61
N PHE A 67 -4.78 -1.73 14.88
CA PHE A 67 -3.94 -2.45 13.92
C PHE A 67 -3.06 -3.52 14.59
N VAL A 68 -2.56 -3.24 15.79
CA VAL A 68 -1.66 -4.14 16.55
C VAL A 68 -2.31 -5.51 16.78
N GLN A 69 -3.61 -5.54 17.09
CA GLN A 69 -4.34 -6.79 17.28
C GLN A 69 -4.58 -7.52 15.94
N ALA A 70 -4.76 -6.76 14.86
CA ALA A 70 -5.03 -7.26 13.52
C ALA A 70 -3.79 -7.76 12.78
N LEU A 71 -2.57 -7.37 13.19
CA LEU A 71 -1.34 -7.70 12.46
C LEU A 71 -1.15 -9.21 12.23
N PRO A 72 -1.29 -10.11 13.22
CA PRO A 72 -1.02 -11.53 12.98
C PRO A 72 -1.91 -12.18 11.91
N PRO A 73 -3.26 -12.03 11.90
CA PRO A 73 -4.06 -12.56 10.80
C PRO A 73 -3.78 -11.88 9.46
N ILE A 74 -3.44 -10.58 9.44
CA ILE A 74 -3.05 -9.88 8.20
C ILE A 74 -1.74 -10.44 7.64
N MET A 75 -0.74 -10.65 8.49
CA MET A 75 0.53 -11.27 8.11
C MET A 75 0.32 -12.71 7.62
N ALA A 76 -0.56 -13.47 8.28
CA ALA A 76 -0.92 -14.81 7.82
C ALA A 76 -1.55 -14.78 6.41
N LEU A 77 -2.47 -13.85 6.15
CA LEU A 77 -3.05 -13.64 4.82
C LEU A 77 -1.97 -13.29 3.79
N ASN A 78 -1.07 -12.36 4.12
CA ASN A 78 0.01 -11.93 3.24
C ASN A 78 0.98 -13.09 2.92
N LEU A 79 1.44 -13.82 3.94
CA LEU A 79 2.48 -14.84 3.81
C LEU A 79 1.96 -16.17 3.28
N LEU A 80 0.76 -16.59 3.69
CA LEU A 80 0.22 -17.91 3.35
C LEU A 80 -0.64 -17.91 2.08
N VAL A 81 -1.15 -16.75 1.66
CA VAL A 81 -2.01 -16.63 0.48
C VAL A 81 -1.37 -15.75 -0.59
N LEU A 82 -1.05 -14.50 -0.27
CA LEU A 82 -0.61 -13.53 -1.28
C LEU A 82 0.82 -13.78 -1.78
N ALA A 83 1.75 -14.14 -0.89
CA ALA A 83 3.13 -14.46 -1.27
C ALA A 83 3.22 -15.66 -2.24
N PRO A 84 2.51 -16.79 -2.02
CA PRO A 84 2.43 -17.88 -3.00
C PRO A 84 1.85 -17.44 -4.34
N ILE A 85 0.80 -16.61 -4.34
CA ILE A 85 0.21 -16.08 -5.57
C ILE A 85 1.24 -15.24 -6.34
N ALA A 86 1.96 -14.34 -5.66
CA ALA A 86 3.03 -13.54 -6.27
C ALA A 86 4.11 -14.42 -6.90
N LEU A 87 4.57 -15.46 -6.18
CA LEU A 87 5.58 -16.40 -6.67
C LEU A 87 5.10 -17.15 -7.93
N VAL A 88 3.84 -17.60 -7.96
CA VAL A 88 3.24 -18.26 -9.13
C VAL A 88 3.13 -17.30 -10.31
N CYS A 89 2.83 -16.02 -10.06
CA CYS A 89 2.77 -14.99 -11.09
C CYS A 89 4.14 -14.72 -11.71
N VAL A 90 5.18 -14.56 -10.88
CA VAL A 90 6.56 -14.38 -11.35
C VAL A 90 7.03 -15.60 -12.15
N TYR A 91 6.80 -16.82 -11.64
CA TYR A 91 7.07 -18.05 -12.37
C TYR A 91 6.36 -18.06 -13.72
N GLY A 92 5.05 -17.76 -13.73
CA GLY A 92 4.21 -17.85 -14.91
C GLY A 92 4.64 -16.86 -16.00
N ILE A 93 4.93 -15.61 -15.65
CA ILE A 93 5.40 -14.58 -16.60
C ILE A 93 6.76 -14.99 -17.18
N ALA A 94 7.73 -15.34 -16.32
CA ALA A 94 9.06 -15.74 -16.75
C ALA A 94 9.05 -17.04 -17.59
N ALA A 95 8.16 -17.99 -17.27
CA ALA A 95 8.00 -19.21 -18.05
C ALA A 95 7.45 -18.98 -19.47
N GLN A 96 6.74 -17.87 -19.69
CA GLN A 96 6.30 -17.47 -21.03
C GLN A 96 7.40 -16.78 -21.85
N ILE A 97 8.44 -16.28 -21.18
CA ILE A 97 9.60 -15.67 -21.84
C ILE A 97 10.60 -16.75 -22.28
N GLY A 98 11.04 -17.58 -21.33
CA GLY A 98 12.17 -18.51 -21.52
C GLY A 98 11.90 -19.93 -21.02
N GLY A 99 10.64 -20.36 -20.99
CA GLY A 99 10.26 -21.70 -20.55
C GLY A 99 10.44 -21.92 -19.04
N ARG A 100 10.19 -23.16 -18.59
CA ARG A 100 10.12 -23.50 -17.15
C ARG A 100 11.41 -23.17 -16.38
N LEU A 101 12.57 -23.31 -17.02
CA LEU A 101 13.85 -23.02 -16.38
C LEU A 101 13.97 -21.54 -15.98
N LEU A 102 13.59 -20.62 -16.88
CA LEU A 102 13.55 -19.20 -16.55
C LEU A 102 12.49 -18.92 -15.49
N GLY A 103 11.35 -19.62 -15.54
CA GLY A 103 10.34 -19.59 -14.49
C GLY A 103 10.90 -19.90 -13.10
N TYR A 104 11.62 -21.02 -12.96
CA TYR A 104 12.26 -21.41 -11.70
C TYR A 104 13.35 -20.43 -11.27
N TRP A 105 14.16 -19.95 -12.21
CA TRP A 105 15.21 -18.97 -11.94
C TRP A 105 14.63 -17.64 -11.43
N ALA A 106 13.63 -17.09 -12.11
CA ALA A 106 12.97 -15.86 -11.69
C ALA A 106 12.27 -16.04 -10.32
N SER A 107 11.68 -17.20 -10.07
CA SER A 107 11.07 -17.52 -8.76
C SER A 107 12.10 -17.59 -7.65
N LEU A 108 13.26 -18.22 -7.91
CA LEU A 108 14.37 -18.26 -6.96
C LEU A 108 14.87 -16.85 -6.67
N LEU A 109 15.10 -16.04 -7.71
CA LEU A 109 15.49 -14.65 -7.56
C LEU A 109 14.45 -13.83 -6.81
N PHE A 110 13.16 -14.03 -7.04
CA PHE A 110 12.10 -13.34 -6.31
C PHE A 110 12.17 -13.58 -4.80
N VAL A 111 12.55 -14.79 -4.40
CA VAL A 111 12.75 -15.14 -2.98
C VAL A 111 14.07 -14.62 -2.44
N VAL A 112 15.15 -14.70 -3.22
CA VAL A 112 16.51 -14.42 -2.73
C VAL A 112 16.89 -12.94 -2.84
N ALA A 113 16.41 -12.22 -3.87
CA ALA A 113 16.83 -10.87 -4.19
C ALA A 113 16.63 -9.86 -3.05
N PRO A 114 15.51 -9.85 -2.28
CA PRO A 114 15.34 -8.91 -1.18
C PRO A 114 16.46 -9.00 -0.11
N PHE A 115 16.98 -10.21 0.11
CA PHE A 115 18.06 -10.47 1.06
C PHE A 115 19.44 -10.28 0.42
N ALA A 116 19.62 -10.76 -0.81
CA ALA A 116 20.88 -10.63 -1.54
C ALA A 116 21.22 -9.18 -1.91
N SER A 117 20.24 -8.26 -1.86
CA SER A 117 20.47 -6.84 -2.06
C SER A 117 20.98 -6.11 -0.82
N ILE A 118 20.87 -6.67 0.40
CA ILE A 118 21.36 -6.05 1.64
C ILE A 118 22.83 -5.58 1.52
N PRO A 119 23.80 -6.43 1.11
CA PRO A 119 25.19 -6.01 0.97
C PRO A 119 25.45 -5.04 -0.19
N LEU A 120 24.45 -4.82 -1.06
CA LEU A 120 24.55 -3.81 -2.12
C LEU A 120 24.26 -2.40 -1.59
N PHE A 121 23.70 -2.26 -0.39
CA PHE A 121 23.54 -0.98 0.28
C PHE A 121 24.71 -0.70 1.22
N VAL A 122 25.11 0.56 1.29
CA VAL A 122 26.11 1.03 2.27
C VAL A 122 25.57 0.81 3.69
N GLU A 123 26.48 0.58 4.65
CA GLU A 123 26.14 0.21 6.04
C GLU A 123 25.12 1.15 6.68
N ARG A 124 25.30 2.48 6.54
CA ARG A 124 24.37 3.50 7.08
C ARG A 124 22.95 3.46 6.49
N TYR A 125 22.74 2.73 5.39
CA TYR A 125 21.44 2.58 4.75
C TYR A 125 20.83 1.20 5.00
N GLN A 126 21.62 0.23 5.50
CA GLN A 126 21.15 -1.13 5.70
C GLN A 126 19.99 -1.18 6.69
N GLU A 127 20.04 -0.41 7.77
CA GLU A 127 18.95 -0.26 8.75
C GLU A 127 17.62 0.10 8.06
N ARG A 128 17.60 1.15 7.22
CA ARG A 128 16.38 1.54 6.49
C ARG A 128 15.89 0.44 5.55
N TRP A 129 16.82 -0.26 4.90
CA TRP A 129 16.45 -1.37 4.03
C TRP A 129 15.87 -2.55 4.82
N THR A 130 16.57 -3.02 5.85
CA THR A 130 16.24 -4.24 6.60
C THR A 130 15.10 -4.04 7.57
N GLU A 131 15.01 -2.87 8.20
CA GLU A 131 14.03 -2.58 9.24
C GLU A 131 12.78 -1.92 8.69
N HIS A 132 12.90 -1.01 7.71
CA HIS A 132 11.73 -0.30 7.19
C HIS A 132 11.16 -0.96 5.94
N PHE A 133 12.00 -1.19 4.93
CA PHE A 133 11.51 -1.65 3.64
C PHE A 133 11.19 -3.15 3.60
N LEU A 134 12.10 -4.00 4.04
CA LEU A 134 11.95 -5.46 3.89
C LEU A 134 10.72 -6.03 4.61
N PRO A 135 10.36 -5.61 5.84
CA PRO A 135 9.16 -6.12 6.49
C PRO A 135 7.91 -5.81 5.67
N GLN A 136 7.84 -4.61 5.11
CA GLN A 136 6.76 -4.23 4.22
C GLN A 136 6.74 -5.06 2.93
N ALA A 137 7.88 -5.18 2.25
CA ALA A 137 8.01 -5.89 0.98
C ALA A 137 7.77 -7.40 1.09
N LEU A 138 7.94 -7.96 2.30
CA LEU A 138 7.69 -9.37 2.60
C LEU A 138 6.31 -9.62 3.21
N GLY A 139 5.49 -8.59 3.39
CA GLY A 139 4.12 -8.72 3.88
C GLY A 139 3.99 -8.85 5.40
N LEU A 140 4.98 -8.38 6.18
CA LEU A 140 4.99 -8.33 7.64
C LEU A 140 4.24 -7.11 8.21
N THR A 141 3.54 -6.34 7.38
CA THR A 141 2.84 -5.10 7.77
C THR A 141 1.41 -5.10 7.25
N SER A 142 0.58 -4.17 7.74
CA SER A 142 -0.79 -3.96 7.23
C SER A 142 -0.87 -3.00 6.04
N LEU A 143 0.27 -2.52 5.52
CA LEU A 143 0.30 -1.61 4.36
C LEU A 143 -0.22 -2.28 3.10
N SER A 144 -0.90 -1.50 2.26
CA SER A 144 -1.46 -1.98 1.00
C SER A 144 -0.42 -2.20 -0.11
N ASP A 145 0.85 -1.83 0.08
CA ASP A 145 1.88 -1.95 -0.97
C ASP A 145 2.09 -3.39 -1.43
N PHE A 146 2.33 -4.31 -0.50
CA PHE A 146 2.53 -5.74 -0.80
C PHE A 146 1.29 -6.39 -1.48
N PRO A 147 0.07 -6.33 -0.91
CA PRO A 147 -1.10 -6.92 -1.56
C PRO A 147 -1.39 -6.28 -2.91
N SER A 148 -1.11 -4.98 -3.07
CA SER A 148 -1.33 -4.30 -4.34
C SER A 148 -0.32 -4.72 -5.41
N MET A 149 0.96 -4.91 -5.05
CA MET A 149 1.97 -5.50 -5.93
C MET A 149 1.53 -6.89 -6.41
N VAL A 150 0.95 -7.72 -5.52
CA VAL A 150 0.45 -9.06 -5.88
C VAL A 150 -0.67 -8.97 -6.92
N LEU A 151 -1.62 -8.04 -6.76
CA LEU A 151 -2.70 -7.82 -7.75
C LEU A 151 -2.15 -7.34 -9.10
N VAL A 152 -1.17 -6.44 -9.11
CA VAL A 152 -0.52 -5.97 -10.35
C VAL A 152 0.21 -7.12 -11.05
N LEU A 153 0.91 -7.97 -10.29
CA LEU A 153 1.55 -9.18 -10.81
C LEU A 153 0.56 -10.16 -11.43
N ALA A 154 -0.57 -10.40 -10.76
CA ALA A 154 -1.62 -11.25 -11.26
C ALA A 154 -2.23 -10.68 -12.55
N ALA A 155 -2.52 -9.38 -12.59
CA ALA A 155 -2.95 -8.69 -13.80
C ALA A 155 -1.92 -8.87 -14.93
N ALA A 156 -0.62 -8.69 -14.66
CA ALA A 156 0.45 -8.84 -15.65
C ALA A 156 0.54 -10.26 -16.19
N LEU A 157 0.42 -11.28 -15.34
CA LEU A 157 0.36 -12.68 -15.76
C LEU A 157 -0.80 -12.90 -16.75
N PHE A 158 -1.99 -12.39 -16.45
CA PHE A 158 -3.15 -12.58 -17.32
C PHE A 158 -3.07 -11.74 -18.60
N VAL A 159 -2.42 -10.57 -18.59
CA VAL A 159 -2.04 -9.85 -19.82
C VAL A 159 -1.12 -10.72 -20.66
N VAL A 160 -0.07 -11.33 -20.08
CA VAL A 160 0.83 -12.20 -20.86
C VAL A 160 0.08 -13.38 -21.48
N ARG A 161 -0.86 -13.98 -20.74
CA ARG A 161 -1.68 -15.09 -21.22
C ARG A 161 -2.65 -14.67 -22.34
N SER A 162 -3.15 -13.44 -22.33
CA SER A 162 -4.09 -12.94 -23.33
C SER A 162 -3.45 -12.47 -24.63
N LEU A 163 -2.11 -12.46 -24.72
CA LEU A 163 -1.40 -12.16 -25.97
C LEU A 163 -1.55 -13.29 -27.02
N ASP A 164 -1.90 -14.50 -26.58
CA ASP A 164 -2.30 -15.59 -27.44
C ASP A 164 -3.72 -15.37 -28.00
N ALA A 165 -3.99 -15.87 -29.20
CA ALA A 165 -5.28 -15.67 -29.86
C ALA A 165 -6.45 -16.26 -29.04
N SER A 166 -7.61 -15.59 -29.10
CA SER A 166 -8.91 -16.02 -28.56
C SER A 166 -8.97 -16.22 -27.04
N ARG A 167 -8.19 -15.42 -26.30
CA ARG A 167 -8.10 -15.46 -24.82
C ARG A 167 -8.84 -14.29 -24.14
N LEU A 168 -10.10 -14.05 -24.55
CA LEU A 168 -10.90 -12.93 -24.02
C LEU A 168 -11.14 -13.01 -22.50
N ALA A 169 -11.32 -14.22 -21.96
CA ALA A 169 -11.51 -14.40 -20.51
C ALA A 169 -10.26 -14.01 -19.71
N ASP A 170 -9.06 -14.36 -20.22
CA ASP A 170 -7.79 -13.95 -19.61
C ASP A 170 -7.65 -12.41 -19.66
N ALA A 171 -8.00 -11.78 -20.78
CA ALA A 171 -7.97 -10.31 -20.92
C ALA A 171 -8.95 -9.61 -19.96
N ALA A 172 -10.17 -10.12 -19.83
CA ALA A 172 -11.18 -9.59 -18.91
C ALA A 172 -10.72 -9.73 -17.45
N LEU A 173 -10.19 -10.89 -17.06
CA LEU A 173 -9.66 -11.09 -15.71
C LEU A 173 -8.47 -10.16 -15.44
N ALA A 174 -7.56 -9.98 -16.40
CA ALA A 174 -6.46 -9.03 -16.28
C ALA A 174 -6.95 -7.60 -16.02
N GLY A 175 -8.00 -7.17 -16.74
CA GLY A 175 -8.59 -5.84 -16.57
C GLY A 175 -9.26 -5.66 -15.21
N LEU A 176 -10.03 -6.66 -14.76
CA LEU A 176 -10.63 -6.64 -13.42
C LEU A 176 -9.58 -6.60 -12.31
N LEU A 177 -8.50 -7.37 -12.43
CA LEU A 177 -7.41 -7.38 -11.44
C LEU A 177 -6.62 -6.06 -11.45
N LEU A 178 -6.38 -5.46 -12.61
CA LEU A 178 -5.76 -4.13 -12.67
C LEU A 178 -6.69 -3.04 -12.10
N GLY A 179 -7.99 -3.12 -12.40
CA GLY A 179 -9.01 -2.26 -11.81
C GLY A 179 -9.05 -2.38 -10.29
N ALA A 180 -9.00 -3.61 -9.76
CA ALA A 180 -8.90 -3.89 -8.33
C ALA A 180 -7.60 -3.34 -7.73
N ALA A 181 -6.46 -3.51 -8.41
CA ALA A 181 -5.19 -2.93 -8.00
C ALA A 181 -5.25 -1.40 -7.94
N GLY A 182 -5.95 -0.76 -8.89
CA GLY A 182 -6.25 0.68 -8.90
C GLY A 182 -7.19 1.10 -7.76
N GLY A 183 -8.21 0.28 -7.46
CA GLY A 183 -9.11 0.47 -6.32
C GLY A 183 -8.40 0.32 -4.96
N MET A 184 -7.30 -0.43 -4.91
CA MET A 184 -6.43 -0.54 -3.75
C MET A 184 -5.46 0.65 -3.65
N LYS A 185 -4.77 0.97 -4.76
CA LYS A 185 -3.94 2.18 -4.91
C LYS A 185 -4.04 2.69 -6.35
N PRO A 186 -4.57 3.90 -6.59
CA PRO A 186 -4.73 4.44 -7.95
C PRO A 186 -3.45 4.41 -8.82
N PRO A 187 -2.23 4.66 -8.28
CA PRO A 187 -1.00 4.54 -9.06
C PRO A 187 -0.75 3.18 -9.71
N ASN A 188 -1.39 2.09 -9.27
CA ASN A 188 -1.22 0.78 -9.89
C ASN A 188 -1.72 0.72 -11.33
N LEU A 189 -2.62 1.63 -11.72
CA LEU A 189 -3.09 1.76 -13.11
C LEU A 189 -1.95 2.10 -14.09
N LEU A 190 -0.79 2.57 -13.60
CA LEU A 190 0.41 2.79 -14.42
C LEU A 190 0.90 1.52 -15.11
N MET A 191 0.63 0.33 -14.55
CA MET A 191 0.89 -0.94 -15.25
C MET A 191 0.10 -1.03 -16.57
N GLY A 192 -1.06 -0.37 -16.66
CA GLY A 192 -1.87 -0.28 -17.87
C GLY A 192 -1.12 0.29 -19.07
N ALA A 193 -0.11 1.15 -18.87
CA ALA A 193 0.76 1.63 -19.95
C ALA A 193 1.55 0.47 -20.58
N GLY A 194 2.13 -0.41 -19.76
CA GLY A 194 2.77 -1.64 -20.22
C GLY A 194 1.80 -2.57 -20.93
N ALA A 195 0.60 -2.78 -20.38
CA ALA A 195 -0.43 -3.62 -21.00
C ALA A 195 -0.86 -3.08 -22.38
N ALA A 196 -1.09 -1.77 -22.51
CA ALA A 196 -1.43 -1.12 -23.77
C ALA A 196 -0.34 -1.32 -24.82
N LEU A 197 0.93 -1.12 -24.46
CA LEU A 197 2.06 -1.37 -25.36
C LEU A 197 2.17 -2.84 -25.76
N ALA A 198 1.91 -3.77 -24.83
CA ALA A 198 1.93 -5.19 -25.10
C ALA A 198 0.87 -5.61 -26.13
N TYR A 199 -0.38 -5.17 -25.96
CA TYR A 199 -1.47 -5.46 -26.91
C TYR A 199 -1.24 -4.78 -28.27
N LEU A 200 -0.70 -3.56 -28.28
CA LEU A 200 -0.31 -2.83 -29.50
C LEU A 200 0.75 -3.62 -30.29
N VAL A 201 1.85 -4.02 -29.64
CA VAL A 201 2.94 -4.76 -30.26
C VAL A 201 2.48 -6.16 -30.71
N ALA A 202 1.60 -6.80 -29.95
CA ALA A 202 1.01 -8.09 -30.33
C ALA A 202 -0.10 -7.96 -31.41
N ARG A 203 -0.56 -6.75 -31.72
CA ARG A 203 -1.73 -6.47 -32.59
C ARG A 203 -3.00 -7.19 -32.13
N ARG A 204 -3.20 -7.25 -30.81
CA ARG A 204 -4.32 -7.94 -30.13
C ARG A 204 -5.37 -6.94 -29.63
N TRP A 205 -5.94 -6.21 -30.58
CA TRP A 205 -6.86 -5.10 -30.27
C TRP A 205 -8.13 -5.54 -29.55
N ARG A 206 -8.68 -6.70 -29.91
CA ARG A 206 -9.92 -7.22 -29.31
C ARG A 206 -9.70 -7.55 -27.83
N GLU A 207 -8.62 -8.24 -27.52
CA GLU A 207 -8.21 -8.55 -26.15
C GLU A 207 -7.90 -7.26 -25.37
N GLY A 208 -7.19 -6.31 -26.00
CA GLY A 208 -6.91 -5.00 -25.41
C GLY A 208 -8.17 -4.19 -25.07
N ILE A 209 -9.19 -4.20 -25.94
CA ILE A 209 -10.48 -3.54 -25.68
C ILE A 209 -11.20 -4.22 -24.52
N VAL A 210 -11.26 -5.56 -24.49
CA VAL A 210 -11.90 -6.30 -23.38
C VAL A 210 -11.19 -6.03 -22.06
N PHE A 211 -9.86 -6.01 -22.07
CA PHE A 211 -9.05 -5.64 -20.91
C PHE A 211 -9.38 -4.22 -20.43
N GLY A 212 -9.40 -3.23 -21.33
CA GLY A 212 -9.72 -1.84 -21.00
C GLY A 212 -11.14 -1.70 -20.43
N ALA A 213 -12.13 -2.31 -21.08
CA ALA A 213 -13.52 -2.30 -20.63
C ALA A 213 -13.69 -2.93 -19.24
N ALA A 214 -12.92 -3.98 -18.93
CA ALA A 214 -12.97 -4.65 -17.64
C ALA A 214 -12.35 -3.85 -16.47
N ILE A 215 -11.55 -2.82 -16.73
CA ILE A 215 -11.03 -1.90 -15.70
C ILE A 215 -12.13 -0.95 -15.23
N VAL A 216 -13.00 -0.51 -16.15
CA VAL A 216 -14.00 0.57 -15.93
C VAL A 216 -14.86 0.35 -14.69
N PRO A 217 -15.45 -0.84 -14.41
CA PRO A 217 -16.30 -1.00 -13.25
C PRO A 217 -15.59 -0.71 -11.92
N SER A 218 -14.32 -1.10 -11.77
CA SER A 218 -13.55 -0.80 -10.55
C SER A 218 -13.27 0.70 -10.39
N LEU A 219 -13.11 1.43 -11.49
CA LEU A 219 -12.99 2.89 -11.48
C LEU A 219 -14.32 3.56 -11.10
N LEU A 220 -15.46 3.02 -11.54
CA LEU A 220 -16.78 3.48 -11.11
C LEU A 220 -16.99 3.24 -9.60
N VAL A 221 -16.54 2.10 -9.06
CA VAL A 221 -16.55 1.88 -7.61
C VAL A 221 -15.64 2.90 -6.90
N LEU A 222 -14.47 3.20 -7.45
CA LEU A 222 -13.57 4.22 -6.88
C LEU A 222 -14.20 5.62 -6.93
N VAL A 223 -14.92 5.96 -7.99
CA VAL A 223 -15.68 7.21 -8.12
C VAL A 223 -16.76 7.26 -7.04
N LEU A 224 -17.57 6.21 -6.90
CA LEU A 224 -18.60 6.11 -5.86
C LEU A 224 -17.99 6.24 -4.45
N TRP A 225 -16.85 5.59 -4.21
CA TRP A 225 -16.09 5.66 -2.96
C TRP A 225 -15.66 7.09 -2.63
N LYS A 226 -15.10 7.81 -3.62
CA LYS A 226 -14.65 9.20 -3.45
C LYS A 226 -15.84 10.15 -3.29
N GLU A 227 -16.88 9.99 -4.09
CA GLU A 227 -18.11 10.77 -3.99
C GLU A 227 -18.78 10.58 -2.62
N ARG A 228 -18.92 9.35 -2.13
CA ARG A 228 -19.62 9.11 -0.84
C ARG A 228 -18.83 9.58 0.37
N GLY A 229 -17.50 9.55 0.33
CA GLY A 229 -16.67 9.95 1.47
C GLY A 229 -16.23 11.41 1.42
N LEU A 230 -15.66 11.84 0.29
CA LEU A 230 -15.18 13.20 0.09
C LEU A 230 -16.26 14.13 -0.45
N GLY A 231 -17.44 13.63 -0.82
CA GLY A 231 -18.56 14.41 -1.37
C GLY A 231 -18.28 15.14 -2.70
N GLN A 232 -17.05 15.03 -3.20
CA GLN A 232 -16.60 15.54 -4.48
C GLN A 232 -15.66 14.53 -5.12
N LEU A 233 -15.60 14.56 -6.46
CA LEU A 233 -14.57 13.85 -7.19
C LEU A 233 -13.34 14.76 -7.28
N PRO A 234 -12.16 14.35 -6.77
CA PRO A 234 -10.94 15.17 -6.83
C PRO A 234 -10.56 15.62 -8.25
N VAL A 235 -11.03 14.90 -9.27
CA VAL A 235 -10.81 15.24 -10.68
C VAL A 235 -11.71 16.41 -11.15
N LEU A 236 -12.90 16.57 -10.55
CA LEU A 236 -13.88 17.59 -10.94
C LEU A 236 -13.84 18.85 -10.06
N SER A 237 -13.39 18.74 -8.80
CA SER A 237 -13.21 19.90 -7.89
C SER A 237 -12.05 20.84 -8.29
N LEU A 238 -11.25 20.45 -9.28
CA LEU A 238 -10.28 21.33 -9.94
C LEU A 238 -10.95 22.50 -10.68
N GLY A 239 -12.26 22.44 -10.95
CA GLY A 239 -13.02 23.50 -11.61
C GLY A 239 -13.23 24.75 -10.74
N GLU A 240 -13.42 24.60 -9.44
CA GLU A 240 -13.72 25.74 -8.54
C GLU A 240 -12.47 26.55 -8.19
N ALA A 241 -11.31 25.91 -8.07
CA ALA A 241 -10.02 26.60 -7.99
C ALA A 241 -9.66 27.34 -9.31
N ARG A 242 -10.18 26.89 -10.46
CA ARG A 242 -9.98 27.53 -11.77
C ARG A 242 -10.95 28.67 -12.05
N LEU A 243 -12.16 28.63 -11.49
CA LEU A 243 -13.15 29.71 -11.63
C LEU A 243 -12.74 30.97 -10.87
N ALA A 244 -11.90 30.86 -9.83
CA ALA A 244 -11.27 32.00 -9.17
C ALA A 244 -10.03 32.56 -9.91
N ALA A 245 -9.50 31.85 -10.92
CA ALA A 245 -8.25 32.20 -11.60
C ALA A 245 -8.42 32.78 -13.03
N GLY A 246 -9.66 32.99 -13.50
CA GLY A 246 -9.93 33.70 -14.75
C GLY A 246 -9.67 32.86 -16.03
N ALA A 247 -10.78 32.54 -16.71
CA ALA A 247 -10.94 32.07 -18.09
C ALA A 247 -9.69 31.69 -18.93
N GLY A 248 -9.64 30.40 -19.31
CA GLY A 248 -8.89 29.96 -20.49
C GLY A 248 -8.96 28.44 -20.66
N LEU A 249 -9.67 27.99 -21.71
CA LEU A 249 -9.70 26.66 -22.37
C LEU A 249 -9.40 25.39 -21.55
N VAL A 250 -10.26 24.38 -21.73
CA VAL A 250 -10.19 23.02 -21.17
C VAL A 250 -8.84 22.35 -21.47
N ALA A 251 -7.82 22.66 -20.68
CA ALA A 251 -6.60 21.89 -20.53
C ALA A 251 -6.74 21.08 -19.24
N LEU A 252 -6.74 19.76 -19.37
CA LEU A 252 -6.42 18.89 -18.24
C LEU A 252 -5.02 19.30 -17.78
N ASP A 253 -4.92 19.88 -16.59
CA ASP A 253 -3.62 20.25 -16.01
C ASP A 253 -3.01 18.97 -15.46
N VAL A 254 -2.31 18.28 -16.37
CA VAL A 254 -1.57 17.05 -16.12
C VAL A 254 -0.35 17.34 -15.24
N ASP A 255 0.13 18.60 -15.19
CA ASP A 255 1.32 19.02 -14.47
C ASP A 255 1.16 18.88 -12.95
N ARG A 256 -0.07 18.97 -12.42
CA ARG A 256 -0.36 18.72 -10.99
C ARG A 256 -0.36 17.25 -10.57
N TYR A 257 -0.50 16.33 -11.53
CA TYR A 257 -0.48 14.88 -11.27
C TYR A 257 0.81 14.20 -11.71
N ILE A 258 1.54 14.82 -12.64
CA ILE A 258 2.85 14.40 -13.11
C ILE A 258 3.79 15.60 -12.97
N GLU A 259 4.21 15.87 -11.73
CA GLU A 259 5.30 16.82 -11.47
C GLU A 259 6.59 16.21 -12.02
N PHE A 260 6.97 16.61 -13.23
CA PHE A 260 8.25 16.23 -13.83
C PHE A 260 9.39 17.05 -13.21
N ASP A 261 9.70 16.78 -11.95
CA ASP A 261 10.81 17.43 -11.26
C ASP A 261 12.14 16.72 -11.62
N LEU A 262 12.77 17.23 -12.66
CA LEU A 262 14.08 16.76 -13.14
C LEU A 262 15.20 17.02 -12.12
N GLU A 263 15.08 18.05 -11.29
CA GLU A 263 16.06 18.36 -10.25
C GLU A 263 15.96 17.34 -9.13
N HIS A 264 14.75 17.10 -8.63
CA HIS A 264 14.48 16.04 -7.65
C HIS A 264 14.93 14.67 -8.17
N TRP A 265 14.62 14.32 -9.42
CA TRP A 265 15.11 13.07 -10.02
C TRP A 265 16.64 12.95 -10.04
N ARG A 266 17.37 14.05 -10.31
CA ARG A 266 18.84 14.06 -10.25
C ARG A 266 19.33 13.82 -8.82
N VAL A 267 18.71 14.46 -7.84
CA VAL A 267 18.99 14.22 -6.40
C VAL A 267 18.76 12.75 -6.05
N GLN A 268 17.66 12.15 -6.50
CA GLN A 268 17.42 10.72 -6.30
C GLN A 268 18.52 9.85 -6.94
N MET A 269 18.97 10.18 -8.16
CA MET A 269 20.06 9.43 -8.80
C MET A 269 21.42 9.61 -8.11
N ASP A 270 21.68 10.77 -7.51
CA ASP A 270 22.87 10.99 -6.70
C ASP A 270 22.79 10.24 -5.36
N ASN A 271 21.63 10.26 -4.70
CA ASN A 271 21.35 9.43 -3.53
C ASN A 271 21.51 7.93 -3.85
N LEU A 272 21.07 7.47 -5.03
CA LEU A 272 21.28 6.09 -5.45
C LEU A 272 22.78 5.75 -5.56
N ARG A 273 23.62 6.66 -6.06
CA ARG A 273 25.07 6.46 -6.12
C ARG A 273 25.71 6.50 -4.74
N GLU A 274 25.16 7.29 -3.84
CA GLU A 274 25.64 7.43 -2.47
C GLU A 274 25.33 6.19 -1.63
N PHE A 275 24.09 5.68 -1.70
CA PHE A 275 23.62 4.61 -0.83
C PHE A 275 23.76 3.20 -1.43
N PHE A 276 24.01 3.07 -2.74
CA PHE A 276 24.10 1.79 -3.43
C PHE A 276 25.48 1.55 -4.04
N TRP A 277 26.04 0.37 -3.81
CA TRP A 277 27.38 -0.04 -4.24
C TRP A 277 27.64 0.17 -5.74
N SER A 278 26.62 -0.08 -6.57
CA SER A 278 26.72 0.20 -8.01
C SER A 278 25.39 0.66 -8.59
N ALA A 279 25.17 1.97 -8.61
CA ALA A 279 24.02 2.56 -9.28
C ALA A 279 23.93 2.13 -10.76
N ARG A 280 25.08 1.86 -11.41
CA ARG A 280 25.12 1.38 -12.80
C ARG A 280 24.48 0.00 -12.95
N LEU A 281 24.73 -0.92 -12.01
CA LEU A 281 24.09 -2.23 -12.03
C LEU A 281 22.56 -2.07 -11.91
N ALA A 282 22.12 -1.25 -10.95
CA ALA A 282 20.69 -0.97 -10.75
C ALA A 282 20.04 -0.34 -12.00
N GLN A 283 20.71 0.61 -12.64
CA GLN A 283 20.19 1.34 -13.80
C GLN A 283 20.18 0.49 -15.09
N TRP A 284 21.25 -0.25 -15.38
CA TRP A 284 21.43 -0.91 -16.68
C TRP A 284 20.85 -2.31 -16.76
N ALA A 285 20.69 -3.00 -15.62
CA ALA A 285 20.11 -4.34 -15.60
C ALA A 285 18.73 -4.45 -16.29
N PRO A 286 17.75 -3.54 -16.08
CA PRO A 286 16.45 -3.65 -16.76
C PRO A 286 16.59 -3.48 -18.27
N PHE A 287 17.52 -2.66 -18.77
CA PHE A 287 17.77 -2.51 -20.20
C PHE A 287 18.40 -3.78 -20.80
N ALA A 288 19.39 -4.37 -20.13
CA ALA A 288 19.98 -5.65 -20.55
C ALA A 288 18.92 -6.76 -20.57
N GLY A 289 18.07 -6.82 -19.54
CA GLY A 289 16.93 -7.71 -19.48
C GLY A 289 15.95 -7.52 -20.62
N LEU A 290 15.60 -6.27 -20.96
CA LEU A 290 14.70 -5.93 -22.05
C LEU A 290 15.24 -6.43 -23.40
N LEU A 291 16.54 -6.18 -23.67
CA LEU A 291 17.23 -6.70 -24.84
C LEU A 291 17.23 -8.24 -24.87
N ALA A 292 17.35 -8.89 -23.72
CA ALA A 292 17.30 -10.34 -23.60
C ALA A 292 15.94 -10.91 -24.00
N VAL A 293 14.85 -10.30 -23.52
CA VAL A 293 13.47 -10.69 -23.86
C VAL A 293 13.18 -10.45 -25.35
N LEU A 294 13.67 -9.33 -25.91
CA LEU A 294 13.56 -9.04 -27.35
C LEU A 294 14.32 -10.06 -28.20
N ARG A 295 15.52 -10.46 -27.78
CA ARG A 295 16.36 -11.45 -28.48
C ARG A 295 15.66 -12.81 -28.63
N VAL A 296 14.89 -13.24 -27.62
CA VAL A 296 14.08 -14.48 -27.69
C VAL A 296 12.72 -14.28 -28.38
N ARG A 297 12.56 -13.15 -29.10
CA ARG A 297 11.38 -12.79 -29.92
C ARG A 297 10.09 -12.68 -29.11
N ARG A 298 10.18 -12.21 -27.86
CA ARG A 298 9.02 -11.96 -26.98
C ARG A 298 8.69 -10.48 -26.88
N ALA A 299 8.64 -9.79 -28.02
CA ALA A 299 8.48 -8.33 -28.07
C ALA A 299 7.25 -7.79 -27.32
N PRO A 300 6.06 -8.42 -27.37
CA PRO A 300 4.93 -7.97 -26.56
C PRO A 300 5.17 -8.03 -25.05
N ILE A 301 5.86 -9.06 -24.55
CA ILE A 301 6.19 -9.19 -23.12
C ILE A 301 7.28 -8.19 -22.74
N ALA A 302 8.25 -7.96 -23.62
CA ALA A 302 9.23 -6.88 -23.43
C ALA A 302 8.54 -5.52 -23.30
N ALA A 303 7.57 -5.23 -24.16
CA ALA A 303 6.77 -4.01 -24.11
C ALA A 303 5.94 -3.89 -22.82
N LEU A 304 5.36 -5.00 -22.34
CA LEU A 304 4.68 -5.05 -21.04
C LEU A 304 5.62 -4.66 -19.90
N LEU A 305 6.74 -5.37 -19.75
CA LEU A 305 7.66 -5.20 -18.63
C LEU A 305 8.36 -3.85 -18.67
N GLY A 306 8.84 -3.44 -19.85
CA GLY A 306 9.51 -2.16 -20.05
C GLY A 306 8.55 -0.98 -19.85
N GLY A 307 7.34 -1.04 -20.42
CA GLY A 307 6.33 0.01 -20.28
C GLY A 307 5.81 0.14 -18.85
N TRP A 308 5.56 -0.99 -18.17
CA TRP A 308 5.15 -1.01 -16.77
C TRP A 308 6.22 -0.39 -15.86
N LEU A 309 7.47 -0.82 -15.97
CA LEU A 309 8.57 -0.28 -15.17
C LEU A 309 8.79 1.22 -15.46
N ALA A 310 8.81 1.60 -16.74
CA ALA A 310 9.03 2.98 -17.15
C ALA A 310 7.91 3.91 -16.63
N ALA A 311 6.64 3.51 -16.71
CA ALA A 311 5.53 4.33 -16.24
C ALA A 311 5.63 4.63 -14.73
N PHE A 312 6.02 3.64 -13.92
CA PHE A 312 6.26 3.85 -12.49
C PHE A 312 7.49 4.72 -12.21
N LEU A 313 8.61 4.49 -12.91
CA LEU A 313 9.80 5.34 -12.75
C LEU A 313 9.50 6.79 -13.12
N VAL A 314 8.74 7.02 -14.18
CA VAL A 314 8.37 8.35 -14.64
C VAL A 314 7.43 9.05 -13.65
N VAL A 315 6.35 8.40 -13.21
CA VAL A 315 5.34 9.06 -12.38
C VAL A 315 5.71 9.07 -10.89
N LYS A 316 6.32 7.99 -10.39
CA LYS A 316 6.69 7.86 -8.98
C LYS A 316 8.13 8.26 -8.71
N GLY A 317 9.05 7.98 -9.63
CA GLY A 317 10.45 8.35 -9.45
C GLY A 317 10.67 9.87 -9.48
N PHE A 318 9.88 10.62 -10.24
CA PHE A 318 9.95 12.09 -10.30
C PHE A 318 9.14 12.81 -9.22
N SER A 319 8.33 12.08 -8.44
CA SER A 319 7.52 12.70 -7.40
C SER A 319 8.39 13.20 -6.25
N THR A 320 8.13 14.42 -5.79
CA THR A 320 8.71 15.02 -4.57
C THR A 320 8.50 14.18 -3.30
N ARG A 321 7.52 13.27 -3.31
CA ARG A 321 7.25 12.31 -2.21
C ARG A 321 8.18 11.10 -2.20
N ALA A 322 8.89 10.85 -3.30
CA ALA A 322 9.81 9.73 -3.44
C ALA A 322 11.20 10.16 -3.03
N ASP A 323 11.72 9.59 -1.94
CA ASP A 323 13.05 9.86 -1.44
C ASP A 323 13.77 8.56 -1.10
N ILE A 324 14.93 8.33 -1.72
CA ILE A 324 15.82 7.22 -1.43
C ILE A 324 16.35 7.38 -0.02
N GLN A 325 16.76 8.57 0.42
CA GLN A 325 17.28 8.76 1.77
C GLN A 325 16.21 8.33 2.78
N ALA A 326 15.00 8.87 2.72
CA ALA A 326 13.88 8.45 3.57
C ALA A 326 13.28 7.05 3.25
N ASN A 327 13.85 6.29 2.29
CA ASN A 327 13.40 4.96 1.89
C ASN A 327 11.96 4.89 1.29
N THR A 328 11.32 6.04 1.05
CA THR A 328 9.98 6.12 0.43
C THR A 328 10.02 5.84 -1.07
N PHE A 329 11.15 6.05 -1.74
CA PHE A 329 11.34 5.74 -3.16
C PHE A 329 11.09 4.26 -3.47
N TRP A 330 11.69 3.36 -2.69
CA TRP A 330 11.56 1.91 -2.85
C TRP A 330 10.13 1.45 -2.61
N ARG A 331 9.50 1.99 -1.56
CA ARG A 331 8.09 1.76 -1.24
C ARG A 331 7.17 2.12 -2.41
N LEU A 332 7.33 3.32 -2.98
CA LEU A 332 6.49 3.80 -4.09
C LEU A 332 6.69 3.01 -5.39
N LEU A 333 7.87 2.44 -5.60
CA LEU A 333 8.17 1.60 -6.76
C LEU A 333 7.84 0.12 -6.55
N MET A 334 7.50 -0.31 -5.33
CA MET A 334 7.24 -1.72 -5.00
C MET A 334 6.31 -2.42 -6.01
N PRO A 335 5.20 -1.81 -6.50
CA PRO A 335 4.37 -2.46 -7.49
C PRO A 335 5.07 -2.74 -8.82
N ALA A 336 6.15 -2.04 -9.19
CA ALA A 336 6.90 -2.26 -10.43
C ALA A 336 8.16 -3.13 -10.25
N TRP A 337 8.53 -3.47 -9.01
CA TRP A 337 9.67 -4.34 -8.72
C TRP A 337 9.63 -5.69 -9.44
N PRO A 338 8.48 -6.36 -9.58
CA PRO A 338 8.46 -7.64 -10.28
C PRO A 338 8.82 -7.50 -11.76
N ALA A 339 8.47 -6.37 -12.40
CA ALA A 339 8.90 -6.08 -13.77
C ALA A 339 10.42 -5.99 -13.86
N TYR A 340 11.02 -5.21 -12.95
CA TYR A 340 12.46 -5.07 -12.83
C TYR A 340 13.15 -6.42 -12.62
N LEU A 341 12.66 -7.22 -11.68
CA LEU A 341 13.22 -8.52 -11.33
C LEU A 341 13.13 -9.52 -12.49
N ILE A 342 12.01 -9.56 -13.21
CA ILE A 342 11.85 -10.47 -14.37
C ILE A 342 12.78 -10.05 -15.52
N LEU A 343 12.97 -8.75 -15.74
CA LEU A 343 13.96 -8.24 -16.70
C LEU A 343 15.37 -8.66 -16.27
N PHE A 344 15.74 -8.42 -15.01
CA PHE A 344 17.02 -8.85 -14.43
C PHE A 344 17.24 -10.37 -14.60
N ALA A 345 16.23 -11.17 -14.26
CA ALA A 345 16.26 -12.63 -14.38
C ALA A 345 16.45 -13.10 -15.83
N SER A 346 16.07 -12.28 -16.81
CA SER A 346 16.17 -12.59 -18.24
C SER A 346 17.57 -12.35 -18.82
N ILE A 347 18.46 -11.62 -18.13
CA ILE A 347 19.81 -11.28 -18.61
C ILE A 347 20.61 -12.50 -19.14
N PRO A 348 20.60 -13.68 -18.51
CA PRO A 348 21.32 -14.85 -19.02
C PRO A 348 20.95 -15.24 -20.47
N LEU A 349 19.73 -14.89 -20.93
CA LEU A 349 19.29 -15.15 -22.31
C LEU A 349 20.06 -14.34 -23.37
N LEU A 350 20.81 -13.30 -22.97
CA LEU A 350 21.72 -12.60 -23.87
C LEU A 350 22.88 -13.48 -24.34
N VAL A 351 23.25 -14.49 -23.56
CA VAL A 351 24.37 -15.41 -23.87
C VAL A 351 23.96 -16.34 -25.04
N PRO A 352 24.53 -16.17 -26.26
CA PRO A 352 24.04 -16.86 -27.46
C PRO A 352 24.19 -18.38 -27.42
N THR A 353 25.19 -18.87 -26.68
CA THR A 353 25.46 -20.30 -26.52
C THR A 353 24.46 -20.94 -25.55
N LEU A 354 24.08 -20.23 -24.48
CA LEU A 354 23.10 -20.69 -23.51
C LEU A 354 21.72 -20.86 -24.15
N ALA A 355 21.26 -19.84 -24.90
CA ALA A 355 19.97 -19.90 -25.57
C ALA A 355 19.88 -21.06 -26.58
N ARG A 356 20.97 -21.30 -27.35
CA ARG A 356 21.04 -22.43 -28.29
C ARG A 356 21.07 -23.78 -27.59
N ARG A 357 21.82 -23.92 -26.50
CA ARG A 357 21.92 -25.18 -25.72
C ARG A 357 20.61 -25.53 -25.01
N LEU A 358 19.87 -24.52 -24.55
CA LEU A 358 18.58 -24.75 -23.89
C LEU A 358 17.50 -25.19 -24.88
N GLY A 359 17.59 -24.78 -26.15
CA GLY A 359 16.77 -25.31 -27.25
C GLY A 359 15.28 -25.35 -26.90
N ASP A 360 14.70 -26.56 -26.96
CA ASP A 360 13.28 -26.79 -26.68
C ASP A 360 12.85 -26.52 -25.23
N ARG A 361 13.79 -26.46 -24.27
CA ARG A 361 13.48 -26.11 -22.88
C ARG A 361 13.05 -24.65 -22.73
N LEU A 362 13.34 -23.79 -23.71
CA LEU A 362 12.89 -22.41 -23.78
C LEU A 362 11.49 -22.26 -24.38
N ARG A 363 10.84 -23.36 -24.80
CA ARG A 363 9.47 -23.29 -25.33
C ARG A 363 8.52 -22.80 -24.21
N PRO A 364 7.63 -21.85 -24.50
CA PRO A 364 6.64 -21.41 -23.55
C PRO A 364 5.78 -22.57 -23.07
N THR A 365 5.36 -22.50 -21.81
CA THR A 365 4.46 -23.50 -21.28
C THR A 365 3.08 -23.32 -21.90
N LEU A 366 2.49 -24.38 -22.44
CA LEU A 366 1.11 -24.36 -22.91
C LEU A 366 0.17 -24.14 -21.73
N VAL A 367 -0.74 -23.19 -21.87
CA VAL A 367 -1.64 -22.77 -20.80
C VAL A 367 -3.09 -23.01 -21.20
N LYS A 368 -3.83 -23.70 -20.34
CA LYS A 368 -5.27 -23.94 -20.54
C LYS A 368 -6.06 -22.61 -20.49
N PRO A 369 -7.07 -22.43 -21.36
CA PRO A 369 -7.97 -21.28 -21.31
C PRO A 369 -8.60 -21.12 -19.93
N LEU A 370 -8.73 -19.87 -19.49
CA LEU A 370 -9.46 -19.54 -18.28
C LEU A 370 -10.96 -19.72 -18.52
N ALA A 371 -11.64 -20.37 -17.58
CA ALA A 371 -13.10 -20.44 -17.61
C ALA A 371 -13.73 -19.11 -17.17
N TRP A 372 -14.76 -18.65 -17.87
CA TRP A 372 -15.49 -17.40 -17.58
C TRP A 372 -16.04 -17.31 -16.14
N ARG A 373 -16.31 -18.44 -15.47
CA ARG A 373 -16.72 -18.45 -14.06
C ARG A 373 -15.73 -17.71 -13.15
N TRP A 374 -14.43 -17.77 -13.45
CA TRP A 374 -13.41 -17.08 -12.66
C TRP A 374 -13.42 -15.57 -12.90
N VAL A 375 -13.79 -15.13 -14.11
CA VAL A 375 -14.04 -13.71 -14.40
C VAL A 375 -15.25 -13.23 -13.60
N ALA A 376 -16.33 -14.02 -13.55
CA ALA A 376 -17.52 -13.69 -12.76
C ALA A 376 -17.21 -13.61 -11.25
N VAL A 377 -16.43 -14.55 -10.71
CA VAL A 377 -15.98 -14.50 -9.31
C VAL A 377 -15.13 -13.26 -9.04
N ALA A 378 -14.19 -12.93 -9.94
CA ALA A 378 -13.38 -11.72 -9.79
C ALA A 378 -14.27 -10.45 -9.82
N ALA A 379 -15.19 -10.34 -10.77
CA ALA A 379 -16.12 -9.21 -10.85
C ALA A 379 -17.01 -9.10 -9.59
N LEU A 380 -17.48 -10.22 -9.06
CA LEU A 380 -18.23 -10.25 -7.81
C LEU A 380 -17.40 -9.68 -6.65
N LEU A 381 -16.18 -10.16 -6.48
CA LEU A 381 -15.31 -9.80 -5.35
C LEU A 381 -14.73 -8.39 -5.45
N THR A 382 -14.42 -7.90 -6.65
CA THR A 382 -13.72 -6.61 -6.83
C THR A 382 -14.64 -5.46 -7.25
N VAL A 383 -15.85 -5.76 -7.69
CA VAL A 383 -16.81 -4.74 -8.14
C VAL A 383 -18.08 -4.82 -7.32
N ALA A 384 -18.83 -5.92 -7.42
CA ALA A 384 -20.18 -5.99 -6.86
C ALA A 384 -20.19 -5.90 -5.33
N LEU A 385 -19.38 -6.70 -4.64
CA LEU A 385 -19.30 -6.68 -3.18
C LEU A 385 -18.81 -5.31 -2.65
N PRO A 386 -17.73 -4.70 -3.19
CA PRO A 386 -17.37 -3.34 -2.83
C PRO A 386 -18.47 -2.31 -3.08
N THR A 387 -19.15 -2.39 -4.21
CA THR A 387 -20.25 -1.46 -4.55
C THR A 387 -21.36 -1.55 -3.51
N VAL A 388 -21.79 -2.76 -3.16
CA VAL A 388 -22.83 -2.99 -2.16
C VAL A 388 -22.39 -2.50 -0.78
N ALA A 389 -21.17 -2.82 -0.36
CA ALA A 389 -20.63 -2.39 0.93
C ALA A 389 -20.57 -0.86 1.05
N ILE A 390 -20.11 -0.18 0.00
CA ILE A 390 -20.01 1.29 -0.04
C ILE A 390 -21.40 1.92 -0.07
N ALA A 391 -22.32 1.38 -0.88
CA ALA A 391 -23.69 1.89 -0.98
C ALA A 391 -24.47 1.73 0.33
N ALA A 392 -24.23 0.64 1.06
CA ALA A 392 -24.83 0.36 2.36
C ALA A 392 -24.19 1.15 3.51
N SER A 393 -23.01 1.73 3.31
CA SER A 393 -22.32 2.50 4.34
C SER A 393 -22.84 3.93 4.42
N SER A 394 -22.93 4.47 5.63
CA SER A 394 -23.30 5.85 5.90
C SER A 394 -22.05 6.69 6.16
N PRO A 395 -21.94 7.91 5.60
CA PRO A 395 -20.85 8.84 5.91
C PRO A 395 -20.69 9.03 7.42
N SER A 396 -19.44 8.97 7.89
CA SER A 396 -19.15 9.20 9.29
C SER A 396 -19.43 10.67 9.63
N THR A 397 -20.32 10.89 10.59
CA THR A 397 -20.74 12.22 11.06
C THR A 397 -20.41 12.45 12.52
N ARG A 398 -19.85 11.44 13.22
CA ARG A 398 -19.60 11.49 14.65
C ARG A 398 -18.19 11.01 14.98
N PRO A 399 -17.54 11.61 15.99
CA PRO A 399 -16.21 11.22 16.42
C PRO A 399 -16.21 9.97 17.29
N GLU A 400 -17.31 9.24 17.43
CA GLU A 400 -17.48 8.17 18.44
C GLU A 400 -16.52 6.98 18.23
N ARG A 401 -16.09 6.72 16.99
CA ARG A 401 -15.28 5.54 16.64
C ARG A 401 -13.90 5.84 16.10
N ALA A 402 -13.68 7.02 15.54
CA ALA A 402 -12.39 7.43 15.02
C ALA A 402 -12.28 8.95 15.02
N VAL A 403 -11.04 9.39 15.17
CA VAL A 403 -10.63 10.80 15.22
C VAL A 403 -9.33 10.95 14.45
N PHE A 404 -9.08 12.14 13.96
CA PHE A 404 -7.83 12.49 13.29
C PHE A 404 -6.88 13.10 14.31
N GLN A 405 -5.71 12.51 14.46
CA GLN A 405 -4.59 13.14 15.14
C GLN A 405 -3.91 14.09 14.15
N ASP A 406 -3.61 15.31 14.60
CA ASP A 406 -2.68 16.22 13.91
C ASP A 406 -1.32 16.13 14.61
N ASP A 407 -0.39 15.40 13.99
CA ASP A 407 1.00 15.30 14.48
C ASP A 407 1.95 15.94 13.48
N ALA A 408 2.33 17.19 13.75
CA ALA A 408 3.20 17.99 12.89
C ALA A 408 2.75 18.03 11.41
N GLY A 409 1.44 18.12 11.16
CA GLY A 409 0.86 18.15 9.81
C GLY A 409 0.64 16.77 9.19
N ASN A 410 0.93 15.67 9.90
CA ASN A 410 0.50 14.34 9.52
C ASN A 410 -0.87 14.05 10.15
N PHE A 411 -1.88 13.95 9.31
CA PHE A 411 -3.22 13.56 9.73
C PHE A 411 -3.32 12.03 9.74
N ILE A 412 -3.53 11.45 10.93
CA ILE A 412 -3.66 10.00 11.09
C ILE A 412 -5.05 9.71 11.63
N MET A 413 -5.83 8.91 10.88
CA MET A 413 -7.14 8.46 11.34
C MET A 413 -6.97 7.32 12.34
N THR A 414 -7.18 7.65 13.61
CA THR A 414 -6.94 6.77 14.75
C THR A 414 -8.28 6.37 15.38
N PRO A 415 -8.49 5.08 15.70
CA PRO A 415 -9.74 4.63 16.28
C PRO A 415 -9.87 5.08 17.73
N ILE A 416 -11.11 5.15 18.22
CA ILE A 416 -11.43 5.20 19.64
C ILE A 416 -11.62 3.78 20.14
N ALA A 417 -10.82 3.38 21.13
CA ALA A 417 -10.81 2.06 21.71
C ALA A 417 -11.61 2.05 23.02
N GLU A 418 -12.68 1.25 23.07
CA GLU A 418 -13.60 1.21 24.22
C GLU A 418 -13.00 0.57 25.47
N ASN A 419 -11.95 -0.24 25.29
CA ASN A 419 -11.23 -0.95 26.34
C ASN A 419 -10.24 -0.06 27.11
N VAL A 420 -9.97 1.17 26.66
CA VAL A 420 -9.15 2.16 27.36
C VAL A 420 -10.08 3.13 28.09
N GLU A 421 -10.42 2.78 29.32
CA GLU A 421 -11.34 3.53 30.16
C GLU A 421 -10.57 4.52 31.04
N LEU A 422 -10.73 5.81 30.77
CA LEU A 422 -10.14 6.90 31.55
C LEU A 422 -11.06 7.30 32.70
N LYS A 423 -10.48 7.44 33.89
CA LYS A 423 -11.10 8.02 35.09
C LYS A 423 -10.26 9.20 35.56
N VAL A 424 -10.93 10.25 36.03
CA VAL A 424 -10.28 11.44 36.58
C VAL A 424 -10.86 11.75 37.94
N GLU A 425 -10.01 11.70 38.95
CA GLU A 425 -10.36 11.98 40.35
C GLU A 425 -9.73 13.30 40.80
N ARG A 426 -10.47 14.07 41.61
CA ARG A 426 -9.93 15.30 42.21
C ARG A 426 -9.19 14.94 43.49
N THR A 427 -7.95 15.38 43.60
CA THR A 427 -7.11 15.26 44.79
C THR A 427 -6.72 16.65 45.29
N ASP A 428 -6.11 16.74 46.48
CA ASP A 428 -5.60 17.99 47.03
C ASP A 428 -4.42 18.55 46.18
N ASP A 429 -3.66 17.66 45.54
CA ASP A 429 -2.46 17.98 44.77
C ASP A 429 -2.71 18.15 43.25
N GLY A 430 -3.97 18.02 42.80
CA GLY A 430 -4.33 18.14 41.38
C GLY A 430 -5.41 17.14 40.93
N ARG A 431 -5.39 16.80 39.64
CA ARG A 431 -6.28 15.78 39.06
C ARG A 431 -5.49 14.49 38.85
N LEU A 432 -5.91 13.43 39.53
CA LEU A 432 -5.35 12.10 39.32
C LEU A 432 -6.09 11.42 38.17
N LEU A 433 -5.39 11.17 37.08
CA LEU A 433 -5.87 10.39 35.95
C LEU A 433 -5.46 8.94 36.17
N SER A 434 -6.38 8.01 36.00
CA SER A 434 -6.11 6.58 35.94
C SER A 434 -6.84 5.96 34.76
N TRP A 435 -6.23 4.99 34.09
CA TRP A 435 -6.86 4.32 32.96
C TRP A 435 -6.60 2.82 32.92
N THR A 436 -7.50 2.08 32.27
CA THR A 436 -7.24 0.67 31.95
C THR A 436 -6.26 0.58 30.79
N SER A 437 -5.35 -0.39 30.84
CA SER A 437 -4.37 -0.56 29.78
C SER A 437 -5.00 -0.94 28.43
N GLY A 438 -6.26 -1.39 28.39
CA GLY A 438 -6.90 -1.96 27.20
C GLY A 438 -6.78 -3.47 27.06
N GLY A 439 -6.09 -4.14 28.00
CA GLY A 439 -5.83 -5.58 27.92
C GLY A 439 -4.48 -5.89 27.27
N PRO A 440 -4.14 -7.18 27.06
CA PRO A 440 -2.84 -7.56 26.53
C PRO A 440 -2.73 -7.13 25.06
N TRP A 441 -1.91 -6.10 24.82
CA TRP A 441 -1.50 -5.70 23.49
C TRP A 441 -0.52 -6.72 22.91
N ARG A 442 -0.47 -6.81 21.58
CA ARG A 442 0.46 -7.70 20.86
C ARG A 442 1.84 -7.05 20.64
N GLY A 443 2.22 -6.19 21.57
CA GLY A 443 3.45 -5.40 21.64
C GLY A 443 3.42 -4.55 22.91
N GLU A 444 4.58 -4.09 23.35
CA GLU A 444 4.72 -3.11 24.42
C GLU A 444 4.13 -1.77 23.96
N VAL A 445 3.43 -1.09 24.86
CA VAL A 445 2.77 0.19 24.58
C VAL A 445 3.25 1.25 25.54
N PHE A 446 3.08 2.50 25.12
CA PHE A 446 3.19 3.67 25.98
C PHE A 446 1.92 4.52 25.83
N TYR A 447 1.71 5.40 26.78
CA TYR A 447 0.53 6.25 26.87
C TYR A 447 0.93 7.70 26.71
N ARG A 448 0.21 8.42 25.85
CA ARG A 448 0.28 9.88 25.73
C ARG A 448 -0.94 10.48 26.39
N VAL A 449 -0.73 11.34 27.38
CA VAL A 449 -1.82 12.01 28.08
C VAL A 449 -2.10 13.33 27.37
N TYR A 450 -3.31 13.50 26.87
CA TYR A 450 -3.75 14.69 26.17
C TYR A 450 -4.65 15.52 27.08
N ARG A 451 -4.37 16.83 27.13
CA ARG A 451 -5.17 17.82 27.85
C ARG A 451 -5.81 18.77 26.85
N LEU A 452 -7.13 18.96 26.91
CA LEU A 452 -7.85 19.86 26.01
C LEU A 452 -8.61 20.93 26.81
N GLU A 453 -8.42 22.20 26.44
CA GLU A 453 -8.90 23.35 27.21
C GLU A 453 -10.34 23.76 26.88
N VAL A 454 -10.77 23.59 25.62
CA VAL A 454 -12.05 24.15 25.14
C VAL A 454 -13.01 23.05 24.67
N ARG A 455 -12.54 22.18 23.76
CA ARG A 455 -13.33 21.09 23.19
C ARG A 455 -12.47 19.86 22.98
N ASP A 456 -13.12 18.72 23.09
CA ASP A 456 -12.51 17.41 22.89
C ASP A 456 -12.10 17.17 21.43
N VAL A 457 -13.02 17.45 20.50
CA VAL A 457 -12.82 17.19 19.07
C VAL A 457 -13.39 18.35 18.26
N GLU A 458 -12.62 18.81 17.29
CA GLU A 458 -13.04 19.81 16.31
C GLU A 458 -13.41 19.11 15.01
N CYS A 459 -14.71 19.10 14.71
CA CYS A 459 -15.22 18.49 13.50
C CYS A 459 -15.41 19.56 12.41
N GLU A 460 -14.70 19.38 11.31
CA GLU A 460 -14.74 20.25 10.14
C GLU A 460 -15.41 19.52 8.97
N HIS A 461 -16.39 20.19 8.38
CA HIS A 461 -16.88 19.84 7.04
C HIS A 461 -15.94 20.51 6.05
N THR A 462 -15.06 19.73 5.42
CA THR A 462 -14.38 20.24 4.22
C THR A 462 -15.45 20.56 3.18
N ASP A 463 -15.32 21.68 2.46
CA ASP A 463 -16.30 22.09 1.46
C ASP A 463 -16.62 20.93 0.49
N GLY A 464 -17.89 20.58 0.44
CA GLY A 464 -18.40 19.46 -0.36
C GLY A 464 -18.31 18.08 0.31
N ALA A 465 -17.51 17.87 1.36
CA ALA A 465 -17.31 16.55 1.99
C ALA A 465 -18.52 16.05 2.78
N THR A 466 -18.93 14.81 2.47
CA THR A 466 -20.05 14.16 3.14
C THR A 466 -19.61 13.52 4.46
N ALA A 467 -18.41 12.95 4.52
CA ALA A 467 -17.82 12.48 5.77
C ALA A 467 -17.07 13.62 6.47
N VAL A 468 -17.17 13.67 7.79
CA VAL A 468 -16.64 14.77 8.61
C VAL A 468 -15.23 14.44 9.09
N TYR A 469 -14.33 15.41 9.03
CA TYR A 469 -13.01 15.31 9.65
C TYR A 469 -13.09 15.80 11.08
N CYS A 470 -12.90 14.89 12.04
CA CYS A 470 -12.99 15.19 13.46
C CYS A 470 -11.61 15.10 14.10
N PHE A 471 -10.97 16.25 14.34
CA PHE A 471 -9.59 16.37 14.80
C PHE A 471 -9.47 16.48 16.32
N ILE A 472 -8.47 15.82 16.88
CA ILE A 472 -7.94 16.14 18.21
C ILE A 472 -6.82 17.16 18.01
N ARG A 473 -7.08 18.41 18.39
CA ARG A 473 -6.09 19.50 18.38
C ARG A 473 -5.53 19.73 19.77
N SER A 474 -4.69 18.81 20.23
CA SER A 474 -3.98 18.97 21.49
C SER A 474 -2.59 18.35 21.42
N LEU A 475 -1.66 18.97 22.12
CA LEU A 475 -0.34 18.40 22.37
C LEU A 475 -0.42 17.49 23.60
N PRO A 476 0.30 16.36 23.61
CA PRO A 476 0.40 15.56 24.81
C PRO A 476 1.12 16.36 25.90
N ILE A 477 0.59 16.35 27.12
CA ILE A 477 1.24 16.98 28.28
C ILE A 477 2.31 16.08 28.89
N THR A 478 2.21 14.77 28.68
CA THR A 478 3.22 13.80 29.09
C THR A 478 3.13 12.53 28.24
N THR A 479 4.21 11.76 28.25
CA THR A 479 4.25 10.37 27.78
C THR A 479 4.76 9.50 28.92
N THR A 480 4.08 8.37 29.18
CA THR A 480 4.42 7.45 30.27
C THR A 480 4.03 6.02 29.93
N ARG A 481 4.64 5.04 30.61
CA ARG A 481 4.20 3.63 30.59
C ARG A 481 3.26 3.29 31.73
N ASP A 482 3.23 4.14 32.75
CA ASP A 482 2.31 3.98 33.87
C ASP A 482 0.87 4.19 33.39
N THR A 483 -0.08 3.58 34.10
CA THR A 483 -1.51 3.75 33.83
C THR A 483 -2.14 4.84 34.70
N GLU A 484 -1.31 5.67 35.32
CA GLU A 484 -1.70 6.75 36.20
C GLU A 484 -0.83 7.99 35.93
N TYR A 485 -1.44 9.18 36.07
CA TYR A 485 -0.73 10.45 35.95
C TYR A 485 -1.43 11.53 36.80
N LEU A 486 -0.65 12.29 37.56
CA LEU A 486 -1.16 13.45 38.30
C LEU A 486 -0.93 14.73 37.49
N ASP A 487 -2.00 15.42 37.12
CA ASP A 487 -1.94 16.76 36.52
C ASP A 487 -2.13 17.82 37.63
N PRO A 488 -1.05 18.46 38.12
CA PRO A 488 -1.12 19.41 39.22
C PRO A 488 -1.78 20.74 38.81
N ASP A 489 -1.71 21.09 37.53
CA ASP A 489 -2.07 22.43 37.02
C ASP A 489 -3.37 22.42 36.20
N ALA A 490 -4.21 21.40 36.39
CA ALA A 490 -5.44 21.19 35.65
C ALA A 490 -6.50 22.29 35.89
N PRO A 491 -6.89 23.08 34.87
CA PRO A 491 -8.03 23.98 34.99
C PRO A 491 -9.35 23.25 35.28
N ALA A 492 -10.35 23.98 35.78
CA ALA A 492 -11.70 23.42 35.95
C ALA A 492 -12.36 23.19 34.58
N GLY A 493 -13.03 22.06 34.39
CA GLY A 493 -13.70 21.71 33.13
C GLY A 493 -12.77 21.22 32.02
N THR A 494 -11.51 20.90 32.33
CA THR A 494 -10.55 20.34 31.37
C THR A 494 -10.99 18.95 30.89
N TRP A 495 -10.82 18.73 29.59
CA TRP A 495 -11.03 17.44 28.96
C TRP A 495 -9.71 16.68 28.88
N TYR A 496 -9.79 15.36 29.04
CA TYR A 496 -8.65 14.47 28.94
C TYR A 496 -8.91 13.32 27.97
N ARG A 497 -7.84 12.89 27.29
CA ARG A 497 -7.79 11.65 26.51
C ARG A 497 -6.47 10.94 26.75
N ILE A 498 -6.50 9.62 26.66
CA ILE A 498 -5.31 8.78 26.64
C ILE A 498 -5.11 8.26 25.22
N GLY A 499 -3.99 8.62 24.61
CA GLY A 499 -3.52 7.98 23.40
C GLY A 499 -2.66 6.77 23.74
N VAL A 500 -2.93 5.63 23.12
CA VAL A 500 -2.08 4.44 23.20
C VAL A 500 -1.15 4.43 21.99
N GLY A 501 0.14 4.50 22.23
CA GLY A 501 1.18 4.49 21.21
C GLY A 501 2.02 3.21 21.24
N THR A 502 2.63 2.89 20.11
CA THR A 502 3.62 1.82 19.98
C THR A 502 4.56 2.16 18.84
N ASN A 503 5.77 1.61 18.86
CA ASN A 503 6.61 1.51 17.68
C ASN A 503 7.49 0.27 17.71
N TRP A 504 8.17 0.01 16.60
CA TRP A 504 8.97 -1.19 16.42
C TRP A 504 10.25 -1.21 17.28
N LEU A 505 10.66 -0.05 17.81
CA LEU A 505 11.79 0.11 18.72
C LEU A 505 11.40 0.09 20.20
N ASP A 506 10.08 0.09 20.50
CA ASP A 506 9.56 0.26 21.85
C ASP A 506 10.11 1.53 22.55
N ASP A 507 10.13 2.65 21.82
CA ASP A 507 10.64 3.94 22.31
C ASP A 507 9.51 4.97 22.50
N GLU A 508 9.22 5.40 23.72
CA GLU A 508 8.14 6.34 24.03
C GLU A 508 8.30 7.74 23.39
N THR A 509 9.52 8.09 22.99
CA THR A 509 9.82 9.35 22.30
C THR A 509 9.49 9.30 20.80
N GLN A 510 9.17 8.11 20.29
CA GLN A 510 8.87 7.85 18.88
C GLN A 510 7.49 7.21 18.71
N GLY A 511 7.06 7.04 17.46
CA GLY A 511 5.85 6.30 17.11
C GLY A 511 4.56 7.12 17.13
N ASP A 512 3.53 6.52 16.54
CA ASP A 512 2.21 7.12 16.38
C ASP A 512 1.23 6.57 17.44
N VAL A 513 0.23 7.37 17.81
CA VAL A 513 -0.90 6.90 18.63
C VAL A 513 -1.84 6.10 17.74
N PHE A 514 -2.03 4.84 18.08
CA PHE A 514 -2.83 3.90 17.30
C PHE A 514 -4.23 3.65 17.86
N ALA A 515 -4.53 4.20 19.04
CA ALA A 515 -5.85 4.18 19.65
C ALA A 515 -6.01 5.35 20.62
N PHE A 516 -7.21 5.90 20.72
CA PHE A 516 -7.57 6.87 21.76
C PHE A 516 -8.62 6.30 22.71
N SER A 517 -8.57 6.68 23.98
CA SER A 517 -9.69 6.54 24.90
C SER A 517 -10.87 7.42 24.45
N ARG A 518 -12.06 7.15 24.99
CA ARG A 518 -13.12 8.18 25.03
C ARG A 518 -12.63 9.35 25.89
N ALA A 519 -13.16 10.53 25.59
CA ALA A 519 -12.83 11.72 26.36
C ALA A 519 -13.53 11.74 27.71
N TYR A 520 -12.86 12.33 28.70
CA TYR A 520 -13.40 12.51 30.05
C TYR A 520 -13.30 13.98 30.46
N VAL A 521 -14.39 14.54 31.00
CA VAL A 521 -14.40 15.89 31.56
C VAL A 521 -14.13 15.81 33.05
N ALA A 522 -13.09 16.49 33.51
CA ALA A 522 -12.84 16.59 34.94
C ALA A 522 -14.02 17.29 35.65
N PRO A 523 -14.57 16.71 36.73
CA PRO A 523 -15.70 17.29 37.46
C PRO A 523 -15.35 18.59 38.21
#